data_AF-A0A8T5HYK3-F1
#
_entry.id   AF-A0A8T5HYK3-F1
#
_cell.length_a   1.000
_cell.length_b   1.000
_cell.length_c   1.000
_cell.angle_alpha   90.00
_cell.angle_beta   90.00
_cell.angle_gamma   90.00
#
_symmetry.space_group_name_H-M   'P 1'
#
loop_
_entity.id
_entity.type
_entity.pdbx_description
1 polymer ?
#
loop_
_entity_poly.entity_id
_entity_poly.type
_entity_poly.pdbx_seq_one_letter_code
_entity_poly.pdbx_strand_id
1 'polypeptide(L)'
;MKINYKHLVQKAHFCGPTSLQMVLFRRGHWVEQEELAQLLGARIKNKNIHLFTHEYEVSEDDAGLRLEEFSKAADFLKEKGLKLEIIKSTQIKDFKELITNNLEKNNDIIVNFKRAAYDPEKDWGHFSLISAIENDELEICDPSYGDKSYWKTSINKLSEAISDKFDDKERGIVVISNSQ
;
A
#
# COMPACT_ATOMS: atom_id res chain seq x y z
N MET A 1 -7.49 -16.68 -6.89
CA MET A 1 -6.61 -15.95 -7.85
C MET A 1 -5.35 -15.50 -7.12
N LYS A 2 -4.16 -15.56 -7.72
CA LYS A 2 -2.89 -15.19 -7.05
C LYS A 2 -1.93 -14.42 -7.97
N ILE A 3 -1.43 -13.31 -7.46
CA ILE A 3 -0.36 -12.47 -8.03
C ILE A 3 0.91 -12.74 -7.23
N ASN A 4 2.00 -13.11 -7.91
CA ASN A 4 3.29 -13.30 -7.28
C ASN A 4 4.15 -12.04 -7.46
N TYR A 5 4.28 -11.24 -6.41
CA TYR A 5 5.19 -10.09 -6.40
C TYR A 5 6.61 -10.55 -6.08
N LYS A 6 7.61 -9.94 -6.73
CA LYS A 6 8.97 -9.97 -6.19
C LYS A 6 8.96 -9.13 -4.91
N HIS A 7 9.07 -9.79 -3.77
CA HIS A 7 9.07 -9.13 -2.47
C HIS A 7 10.27 -8.19 -2.37
N LEU A 8 10.01 -6.96 -1.94
CA LEU A 8 11.01 -5.94 -1.66
C LEU A 8 10.81 -5.44 -0.24
N VAL A 9 11.91 -5.24 0.47
CA VAL A 9 11.88 -4.75 1.85
C VAL A 9 11.92 -3.23 1.85
N GLN A 10 11.03 -2.61 2.63
CA GLN A 10 10.95 -1.16 2.73
C GLN A 10 12.14 -0.56 3.46
N LYS A 11 12.52 0.65 3.05
CA LYS A 11 13.19 1.60 3.94
C LYS A 11 12.22 2.10 5.03
N ALA A 12 12.77 2.70 6.08
CA ALA A 12 11.97 3.27 7.16
C ALA A 12 10.91 4.24 6.60
N HIS A 13 9.65 4.13 7.06
CA HIS A 13 8.52 4.93 6.60
C HIS A 13 8.07 4.74 5.13
N PHE A 14 8.72 3.86 4.35
CA PHE A 14 8.44 3.71 2.92
C PHE A 14 7.53 2.52 2.56
N CYS A 15 6.61 2.10 3.44
CA CYS A 15 5.72 0.96 3.12
C CYS A 15 4.85 1.25 1.87
N GLY A 16 4.35 2.48 1.71
CA GLY A 16 3.62 2.92 0.51
C GLY A 16 4.50 2.92 -0.75
N PRO A 17 5.61 3.69 -0.78
CA PRO A 17 6.56 3.70 -1.90
C PRO A 17 7.07 2.31 -2.29
N THR A 18 7.38 1.45 -1.32
CA THR A 18 7.85 0.08 -1.59
C THR A 18 6.75 -0.80 -2.17
N SER A 19 5.51 -0.64 -1.71
CA SER A 19 4.36 -1.32 -2.32
C SER A 19 4.17 -0.91 -3.77
N LEU A 20 4.31 0.39 -4.08
CA LEU A 20 4.28 0.90 -5.46
C LEU A 20 5.46 0.38 -6.28
N GLN A 21 6.66 0.28 -5.71
CA GLN A 21 7.84 -0.30 -6.37
C GLN A 21 7.60 -1.75 -6.79
N MET A 22 7.02 -2.56 -5.91
CA MET A 22 6.68 -3.96 -6.22
C MET A 22 5.65 -4.07 -7.36
N VAL A 23 4.67 -3.18 -7.40
CA VAL A 23 3.71 -3.08 -8.52
C VAL A 23 4.42 -2.71 -9.82
N LEU A 24 5.20 -1.63 -9.81
CA LEU A 24 5.93 -1.18 -10.99
C LEU A 24 6.86 -2.27 -11.53
N PHE A 25 7.57 -2.97 -10.64
CA PHE A 25 8.45 -4.06 -11.01
C PHE A 25 7.69 -5.20 -11.69
N ARG A 26 6.54 -5.61 -11.13
CA ARG A 26 5.65 -6.59 -11.76
C ARG A 26 5.17 -6.12 -13.14
N ARG A 27 4.97 -4.82 -13.33
CA ARG A 27 4.56 -4.20 -14.60
C ARG A 27 5.73 -3.94 -15.57
N GLY A 28 6.95 -4.35 -15.23
CA GLY A 28 8.13 -4.22 -16.10
C GLY A 28 8.88 -2.89 -15.96
N HIS A 29 8.62 -2.13 -14.90
CA HIS A 29 9.28 -0.86 -14.60
C HIS A 29 10.09 -0.94 -13.31
N TRP A 30 11.36 -0.53 -13.35
CA TRP A 30 12.17 -0.36 -12.15
C TRP A 30 12.27 1.12 -11.80
N VAL A 31 12.01 1.46 -10.54
CA VAL A 31 12.08 2.81 -9.98
C VAL A 31 12.55 2.68 -8.54
N GLU A 32 13.43 3.56 -8.07
CA GLU A 32 13.98 3.46 -6.71
C GLU A 32 12.96 3.87 -5.64
N GLN A 33 13.05 3.29 -4.44
CA GLN A 33 12.12 3.61 -3.35
C GLN A 33 12.18 5.09 -2.96
N GLU A 34 13.38 5.68 -2.99
CA GLU A 34 13.58 7.09 -2.63
C GLU A 34 12.94 8.04 -3.67
N GLU A 35 13.01 7.71 -4.96
CA GLU A 35 12.34 8.46 -6.03
C GLU A 35 10.81 8.40 -5.89
N LEU A 36 10.27 7.20 -5.64
CA LEU A 36 8.83 7.03 -5.40
C LEU A 36 8.38 7.73 -4.13
N ALA A 37 9.20 7.72 -3.08
CA ALA A 37 8.92 8.44 -1.84
C ALA A 37 8.87 9.96 -2.08
N GLN A 38 9.78 10.52 -2.89
CA GLN A 38 9.74 11.93 -3.25
C GLN A 38 8.51 12.26 -4.11
N LEU A 39 8.23 11.44 -5.13
CA LEU A 39 7.05 11.61 -5.99
C LEU A 39 5.75 11.65 -5.17
N LEU A 40 5.63 10.77 -4.19
CA LEU A 40 4.47 10.67 -3.32
C LEU A 40 4.49 11.72 -2.18
N GLY A 41 5.61 12.40 -1.96
CA GLY A 41 5.80 13.36 -0.87
C GLY A 41 5.77 12.69 0.50
N ALA A 42 6.43 11.54 0.64
CA ALA A 42 6.56 10.84 1.89
C ALA A 42 7.34 11.67 2.92
N ARG A 43 6.91 11.61 4.17
CA ARG A 43 7.55 12.27 5.32
C ARG A 43 8.37 11.28 6.12
N ILE A 44 9.44 11.74 6.75
CA ILE A 44 10.32 10.90 7.58
C ILE A 44 10.48 11.48 8.98
N LYS A 45 10.77 10.61 9.95
CA LYS A 45 11.16 11.08 11.29
C LYS A 45 12.60 11.60 11.27
N ASN A 46 12.88 12.61 12.09
CA ASN A 46 14.20 13.23 12.17
C ASN A 46 15.30 12.20 12.47
N LYS A 47 15.01 11.24 13.35
CA LYS A 47 15.94 10.16 13.69
C LYS A 47 16.37 9.30 12.49
N ASN A 48 15.63 9.30 11.38
CA ASN A 48 15.89 8.46 10.22
C ASN A 48 16.45 9.25 9.02
N ILE A 49 16.58 10.58 9.09
CA ILE A 49 17.01 11.40 7.93
C ILE A 49 18.37 10.99 7.37
N HIS A 50 19.29 10.59 8.24
CA HIS A 50 20.63 10.15 7.87
C HIS A 50 20.66 8.80 7.10
N LEU A 51 19.53 8.10 6.99
CA LEU A 51 19.40 6.83 6.25
C LEU A 51 19.10 7.04 4.76
N PHE A 52 18.84 8.28 4.34
CA PHE A 52 18.39 8.60 2.99
C PHE A 52 19.39 9.50 2.26
N THR A 53 19.40 9.39 0.94
CA THR A 53 20.24 10.20 0.06
C THR A 53 19.55 11.49 -0.37
N HIS A 54 18.21 11.46 -0.43
CA HIS A 54 17.40 12.62 -0.75
C HIS A 54 16.91 13.38 0.48
N GLU A 55 16.61 14.66 0.29
CA GLU A 55 15.92 15.47 1.28
C GLU A 55 14.42 15.14 1.30
N TYR A 56 13.86 15.05 2.50
CA TYR A 56 12.46 14.76 2.76
C TYR A 56 11.91 15.73 3.80
N GLU A 57 10.60 15.95 3.75
CA GLU A 57 9.90 16.63 4.83
C GLU A 57 10.01 15.81 6.12
N VAL A 58 10.37 16.49 7.21
CA VAL A 58 10.50 15.89 8.54
C VAL A 58 9.21 16.06 9.32
N SER A 59 8.65 14.95 9.81
CA SER A 59 7.47 14.96 10.68
C SER A 59 7.56 13.83 11.71
N GLU A 60 7.46 14.18 13.00
CA GLU A 60 7.45 13.19 14.07
C GLU A 60 6.08 12.54 14.26
N ASP A 61 5.01 13.28 13.95
CA ASP A 61 3.62 12.88 14.18
C ASP A 61 2.97 12.23 12.95
N ASP A 62 3.46 12.54 11.74
CA ASP A 62 2.85 12.12 10.48
C ASP A 62 3.89 11.59 9.47
N ALA A 63 4.82 10.77 9.96
CA ALA A 63 5.80 10.10 9.13
C ALA A 63 5.16 8.99 8.26
N GLY A 64 5.64 8.85 7.03
CA GLY A 64 5.13 7.94 6.03
C GLY A 64 4.32 8.66 4.97
N LEU A 65 3.20 8.05 4.58
CA LEU A 65 2.35 8.50 3.49
C LEU A 65 0.88 8.40 3.89
N ARG A 66 0.05 9.33 3.41
CA ARG A 66 -1.41 9.25 3.48
C ARG A 66 -1.98 8.67 2.19
N LEU A 67 -3.17 8.09 2.27
CA LEU A 67 -3.77 7.36 1.14
C LEU A 67 -3.92 8.24 -0.11
N GLU A 68 -4.40 9.47 0.06
CA GLU A 68 -4.66 10.44 -1.00
C GLU A 68 -3.40 10.89 -1.75
N GLU A 69 -2.22 10.76 -1.15
CA GLU A 69 -0.97 11.22 -1.74
C GLU A 69 -0.52 10.34 -2.91
N PHE A 70 -1.09 9.14 -3.05
CA PHE A 70 -0.97 8.33 -4.25
C PHE A 70 -1.46 9.03 -5.52
N SER A 71 -2.35 10.03 -5.40
CA SER A 71 -2.77 10.86 -6.54
C SER A 71 -1.60 11.61 -7.19
N LYS A 72 -0.53 11.93 -6.43
CA LYS A 72 0.67 12.60 -6.98
C LYS A 72 1.42 11.73 -7.99
N ALA A 73 1.20 10.40 -7.98
CA ALA A 73 1.79 9.48 -8.94
C ALA A 73 0.95 9.27 -10.21
N ALA A 74 -0.20 9.94 -10.36
CA ALA A 74 -1.13 9.69 -11.47
C ALA A 74 -0.50 9.90 -12.86
N ASP A 75 0.13 11.06 -13.09
CA ASP A 75 0.77 11.36 -14.38
C ASP A 75 1.97 10.45 -14.64
N PHE A 76 2.78 10.21 -13.61
CA PHE A 76 3.93 9.30 -13.67
C PHE A 76 3.54 7.87 -14.05
N LEU A 77 2.40 7.38 -13.55
CA LEU A 77 1.85 6.07 -13.89
C LEU A 77 1.25 6.06 -15.30
N LYS A 78 0.60 7.15 -15.71
CA LYS A 78 0.03 7.30 -17.05
C LYS A 78 1.09 7.19 -18.14
N GLU A 79 2.26 7.80 -17.94
CA GLU A 79 3.43 7.67 -18.84
C GLU A 79 3.91 6.22 -19.01
N LYS A 80 3.58 5.34 -18.05
CA LYS A 80 3.93 3.92 -18.04
C LYS A 80 2.77 3.03 -18.53
N GLY A 81 1.72 3.64 -19.08
CA GLY A 81 0.53 2.89 -19.51
C GLY A 81 -0.27 2.33 -18.33
N LEU A 82 -0.17 2.94 -17.16
CA LEU A 82 -0.91 2.55 -15.95
C LEU A 82 -1.85 3.67 -15.52
N LYS A 83 -2.96 3.29 -14.88
CA LYS A 83 -3.89 4.21 -14.22
C LYS A 83 -4.06 3.82 -12.77
N LEU A 84 -4.36 4.83 -11.95
CA LEU A 84 -4.50 4.73 -10.52
C LEU A 84 -5.90 5.18 -10.09
N GLU A 85 -6.51 4.42 -9.20
CA GLU A 85 -7.77 4.76 -8.54
C GLU A 85 -7.59 4.63 -7.02
N ILE A 86 -7.98 5.66 -6.27
CA ILE A 86 -7.98 5.64 -4.80
C ILE A 86 -9.41 5.44 -4.34
N ILE A 87 -9.64 4.40 -3.55
CA ILE A 87 -10.96 4.04 -3.03
C ILE A 87 -10.88 4.06 -1.51
N LYS A 88 -11.55 5.04 -0.89
CA LYS A 88 -11.64 5.18 0.57
C LYS A 88 -12.55 4.11 1.16
N SER A 89 -12.31 3.69 2.39
CA SER A 89 -13.08 2.63 3.05
C SER A 89 -14.57 2.96 3.14
N THR A 90 -14.91 4.24 3.32
CA THR A 90 -16.29 4.76 3.30
C THR A 90 -17.01 4.59 1.96
N GLN A 91 -16.27 4.41 0.86
CA GLN A 91 -16.80 4.18 -0.48
C GLN A 91 -16.99 2.69 -0.82
N ILE A 92 -16.43 1.79 0.00
CA ILE A 92 -16.45 0.34 -0.23
C ILE A 92 -17.77 -0.22 0.31
N LYS A 93 -18.63 -0.71 -0.59
CA LYS A 93 -19.89 -1.37 -0.23
C LYS A 93 -19.72 -2.86 0.03
N ASP A 94 -19.02 -3.54 -0.88
CA ASP A 94 -18.67 -4.95 -0.76
C ASP A 94 -17.16 -5.10 -0.99
N PHE A 95 -16.43 -5.35 0.10
CA PHE A 95 -14.98 -5.44 0.05
C PHE A 95 -14.51 -6.72 -0.66
N LYS A 96 -15.23 -7.83 -0.47
CA LYS A 96 -14.89 -9.11 -1.10
C LYS A 96 -15.03 -9.02 -2.61
N GLU A 97 -16.16 -8.50 -3.07
CA GLU A 97 -16.42 -8.31 -4.50
C GLU A 97 -15.39 -7.37 -5.13
N LEU A 98 -15.08 -6.26 -4.47
CA LEU A 98 -14.10 -5.28 -4.96
C LEU A 98 -12.71 -5.91 -5.15
N ILE A 99 -12.23 -6.67 -4.17
CA ILE A 99 -10.93 -7.36 -4.27
C ILE A 99 -10.95 -8.45 -5.34
N THR A 100 -11.99 -9.28 -5.36
CA THR A 100 -12.14 -10.38 -6.32
C THR A 100 -12.12 -9.86 -7.75
N ASN A 101 -12.97 -8.88 -8.07
CA ASN A 101 -13.10 -8.29 -9.40
C ASN A 101 -11.78 -7.65 -9.90
N ASN A 102 -11.02 -7.02 -9.00
CA ASN A 102 -9.74 -6.41 -9.37
C ASN A 102 -8.65 -7.45 -9.60
N LEU A 103 -8.56 -8.48 -8.76
CA LEU A 103 -7.59 -9.56 -8.95
C LEU A 103 -7.89 -10.37 -10.23
N GLU A 104 -9.17 -10.62 -10.54
CA GLU A 104 -9.61 -11.26 -11.80
C GLU A 104 -9.21 -10.47 -13.05
N LYS A 105 -9.29 -9.14 -12.98
CA LYS A 105 -8.84 -8.23 -14.05
C LYS A 105 -7.31 -8.04 -14.06
N ASN A 106 -6.58 -8.79 -13.25
CA ASN A 106 -5.13 -8.71 -13.12
C ASN A 106 -4.64 -7.33 -12.64
N ASN A 107 -5.48 -6.56 -11.94
CA ASN A 107 -5.13 -5.29 -11.32
C ASN A 107 -4.31 -5.51 -10.03
N ASP A 108 -3.49 -4.53 -9.68
CA ASP A 108 -2.78 -4.50 -8.40
C ASP A 108 -3.62 -3.75 -7.36
N ILE A 109 -3.52 -4.17 -6.10
CA ILE A 109 -4.25 -3.54 -5.00
C ILE A 109 -3.27 -3.31 -3.84
N ILE A 110 -2.98 -2.03 -3.57
CA ILE A 110 -2.28 -1.60 -2.37
C ILE A 110 -3.33 -1.26 -1.33
N VAL A 111 -3.27 -1.86 -0.15
CA VAL A 111 -4.20 -1.59 0.96
C VAL A 111 -3.52 -0.76 2.05
N ASN A 112 -4.20 0.28 2.52
CA ASN A 112 -3.83 1.01 3.73
C ASN A 112 -4.69 0.51 4.89
N PHE A 113 -4.06 0.01 5.95
CA PHE A 113 -4.76 -0.52 7.12
C PHE A 113 -4.05 -0.17 8.42
N LYS A 114 -4.77 -0.25 9.53
CA LYS A 114 -4.22 -0.08 10.88
C LYS A 114 -3.58 -1.37 11.37
N ARG A 115 -2.28 -1.35 11.70
CA ARG A 115 -1.55 -2.56 12.12
C ARG A 115 -2.03 -3.10 13.48
N ALA A 116 -2.56 -2.22 14.35
CA ALA A 116 -3.14 -2.58 15.65
C ALA A 116 -4.28 -3.60 15.58
N ALA A 117 -5.00 -3.71 14.46
CA ALA A 117 -6.02 -4.75 14.25
C ALA A 117 -5.41 -6.17 14.21
N TYR A 118 -4.12 -6.28 13.92
CA TYR A 118 -3.39 -7.56 13.86
C TYR A 118 -2.45 -7.75 15.05
N ASP A 119 -1.86 -6.65 15.53
CA ASP A 119 -0.88 -6.62 16.60
C ASP A 119 -1.06 -5.29 17.38
N PRO A 120 -1.76 -5.30 18.53
CA PRO A 120 -2.08 -4.09 19.29
C PRO A 120 -0.86 -3.25 19.70
N GLU A 121 0.34 -3.82 19.76
CA GLU A 121 1.57 -3.09 20.09
C GLU A 121 2.07 -2.24 18.90
N LYS A 122 1.58 -2.52 17.69
CA LYS A 122 1.93 -1.81 16.45
C LYS A 122 0.86 -0.78 16.10
N ASP A 123 0.79 0.30 16.87
CA ASP A 123 -0.21 1.37 16.72
C ASP A 123 0.11 2.37 15.60
N TRP A 124 0.11 1.92 14.34
CA TRP A 124 0.43 2.75 13.18
C TRP A 124 -0.24 2.24 11.89
N GLY A 125 -0.35 3.14 10.90
CA GLY A 125 -0.89 2.79 9.58
C GLY A 125 0.15 2.13 8.69
N HIS A 126 -0.26 1.13 7.92
CA HIS A 126 0.63 0.36 7.05
C HIS A 126 0.09 0.26 5.63
N PHE A 127 0.99 0.18 4.65
CA PHE A 127 0.65 -0.17 3.28
C PHE A 127 1.22 -1.53 2.93
N SER A 128 0.43 -2.37 2.28
CA SER A 128 0.87 -3.66 1.74
C SER A 128 0.08 -4.00 0.48
N LEU A 129 0.51 -5.02 -0.24
CA LEU A 129 -0.21 -5.51 -1.43
C LEU A 129 -1.13 -6.66 -1.07
N ILE A 130 -2.31 -6.71 -1.69
CA ILE A 130 -3.12 -7.92 -1.70
C ILE A 130 -2.64 -8.78 -2.87
N SER A 131 -2.10 -9.97 -2.57
CA SER A 131 -1.57 -10.90 -3.56
C SER A 131 -2.59 -11.94 -4.01
N ALA A 132 -3.47 -12.39 -3.13
CA ALA A 132 -4.44 -13.42 -3.47
C ALA A 132 -5.73 -13.29 -2.68
N ILE A 133 -6.77 -13.90 -3.24
CA ILE A 133 -8.03 -14.20 -2.55
C ILE A 133 -8.44 -15.64 -2.86
N GLU A 134 -8.84 -16.35 -1.81
CA GLU A 134 -9.42 -17.69 -1.85
C GLU A 134 -10.52 -17.77 -0.78
N ASN A 135 -11.77 -17.95 -1.22
CA ASN A 135 -12.95 -17.87 -0.35
C ASN A 135 -13.02 -16.53 0.40
N ASP A 136 -12.87 -16.55 1.73
CA ASP A 136 -12.85 -15.36 2.59
C ASP A 136 -11.46 -15.04 3.15
N GLU A 137 -10.42 -15.69 2.60
CA GLU A 137 -9.03 -15.50 2.99
C GLU A 137 -8.27 -14.69 1.94
N LEU A 138 -7.54 -13.69 2.40
CA LEU A 138 -6.65 -12.85 1.64
C LEU A 138 -5.20 -13.22 1.97
N GLU A 139 -4.34 -13.20 0.95
CA GLU A 139 -2.90 -13.21 1.13
C GLU A 139 -2.37 -11.79 0.93
N ILE A 140 -1.54 -11.33 1.86
CA ILE A 140 -0.92 -10.01 1.87
C ILE A 140 0.57 -10.17 1.59
N CYS A 141 1.09 -9.42 0.63
CA CYS A 141 2.52 -9.23 0.39
C CYS A 141 2.96 -7.94 1.12
N ASP A 142 3.65 -8.11 2.25
CA ASP A 142 3.97 -7.04 3.19
C ASP A 142 5.43 -6.58 3.01
N PRO A 143 5.69 -5.29 2.74
CA PRO A 143 7.05 -4.81 2.52
C PRO A 143 7.91 -4.73 3.80
N SER A 144 7.39 -5.06 4.98
CA SER A 144 8.13 -4.98 6.24
C SER A 144 9.31 -5.95 6.33
N TYR A 145 10.39 -5.53 7.00
CA TYR A 145 11.62 -6.32 7.18
C TYR A 145 11.43 -7.53 8.13
N GLY A 146 10.54 -7.43 9.12
CA GLY A 146 10.46 -8.38 10.24
C GLY A 146 9.23 -9.30 10.27
N ASP A 147 8.23 -9.05 9.42
CA ASP A 147 7.03 -9.89 9.32
C ASP A 147 7.18 -10.86 8.13
N LYS A 148 6.45 -11.98 8.12
CA LYS A 148 6.47 -12.90 6.98
C LYS A 148 6.16 -12.11 5.71
N SER A 149 7.05 -12.13 4.70
CA SER A 149 6.87 -11.42 3.42
C SER A 149 5.48 -11.62 2.82
N TYR A 150 4.91 -12.81 3.04
CA TYR A 150 3.52 -13.13 2.77
C TYR A 150 2.83 -13.66 4.03
N TRP A 151 1.64 -13.15 4.31
CA TRP A 151 0.80 -13.63 5.42
C TRP A 151 -0.68 -13.61 5.04
N LYS A 152 -1.50 -14.32 5.80
CA LYS A 152 -2.92 -14.52 5.50
C LYS A 152 -3.82 -13.82 6.52
N THR A 153 -4.95 -13.29 6.06
CA THR A 153 -6.00 -12.67 6.89
C THR A 153 -7.38 -12.97 6.31
N SER A 154 -8.42 -12.90 7.13
CA SER A 154 -9.78 -12.88 6.59
C SER A 154 -10.13 -11.52 5.99
N ILE A 155 -11.07 -11.52 5.04
CA ILE A 155 -11.66 -10.30 4.46
C ILE A 155 -12.27 -9.42 5.55
N ASN A 156 -13.02 -10.02 6.49
CA ASN A 156 -13.66 -9.29 7.58
C ASN A 156 -12.63 -8.55 8.45
N LYS A 157 -11.53 -9.21 8.80
CA LYS A 157 -10.48 -8.61 9.63
C LYS A 157 -9.76 -7.47 8.90
N LEU A 158 -9.49 -7.62 7.60
CA LEU A 158 -8.91 -6.52 6.82
C LEU A 158 -9.90 -5.37 6.64
N SER A 159 -11.19 -5.67 6.40
CA SER A 159 -12.26 -4.67 6.29
C SER A 159 -12.38 -3.83 7.56
N GLU A 160 -12.26 -4.46 8.73
CA GLU A 160 -12.22 -3.78 10.02
C GLU A 160 -10.96 -2.91 10.13
N ALA A 161 -9.79 -3.45 9.77
CA ALA A 161 -8.51 -2.74 9.85
C ALA A 161 -8.39 -1.53 8.91
N ILE A 162 -9.21 -1.44 7.85
CA ILE A 162 -9.30 -0.24 6.98
C ILE A 162 -10.45 0.71 7.37
N SER A 163 -11.33 0.31 8.29
CA SER A 163 -12.48 1.14 8.65
C SER A 163 -12.02 2.36 9.43
N ASP A 164 -12.56 3.52 9.04
CA ASP A 164 -12.47 4.76 9.81
C ASP A 164 -12.98 4.60 11.25
N LYS A 165 -13.94 3.70 11.49
CA LYS A 165 -14.42 3.36 12.84
C LYS A 165 -13.37 2.74 13.76
N PHE A 166 -12.24 2.26 13.22
CA PHE A 166 -11.20 1.62 14.02
C PHE A 166 -10.28 2.65 14.69
N ASP A 167 -9.88 3.72 13.99
CA ASP A 167 -8.96 4.75 14.53
C ASP A 167 -9.25 6.18 14.08
N ASP A 168 -10.47 6.48 13.63
CA ASP A 168 -10.94 7.77 13.13
C ASP A 168 -10.11 8.34 11.96
N LYS A 169 -9.33 7.48 11.30
CA LYS A 169 -8.53 7.83 10.12
C LYS A 169 -9.14 7.22 8.88
N GLU A 170 -9.29 8.02 7.84
CA GLU A 170 -9.75 7.53 6.55
C GLU A 170 -8.65 6.69 5.89
N ARG A 171 -8.94 5.41 5.68
CA ARG A 171 -8.06 4.45 4.99
C ARG A 171 -8.76 3.91 3.76
N GLY A 172 -8.21 2.87 3.13
CA GLY A 172 -8.79 2.32 1.92
C GLY A 172 -7.76 1.59 1.09
N ILE A 173 -7.97 1.59 -0.23
CA ILE A 173 -7.11 0.91 -1.18
C ILE A 173 -6.73 1.84 -2.33
N VAL A 174 -5.62 1.49 -2.97
CA VAL A 174 -5.18 2.03 -4.24
C VAL A 174 -5.19 0.89 -5.24
N VAL A 175 -5.96 1.05 -6.32
CA VAL A 175 -6.01 0.10 -7.43
C VAL A 175 -5.14 0.63 -8.56
N ILE A 176 -4.24 -0.20 -9.06
CA ILE A 176 -3.41 0.12 -10.23
C ILE A 176 -3.74 -0.88 -11.34
N SER A 177 -4.02 -0.35 -12.53
CA SER A 177 -4.45 -1.14 -13.68
C SER A 177 -3.84 -0.59 -14.97
N ASN A 178 -3.94 -1.34 -16.07
CA ASN A 178 -3.50 -0.83 -17.36
C ASN A 178 -4.40 0.33 -17.82
N SER A 179 -3.78 1.37 -18.38
CA SER A 179 -4.46 2.40 -19.16
C SER A 179 -4.90 1.76 -20.47
N GLN A 180 -6.21 1.60 -20.65
CA GLN A 180 -6.79 1.22 -21.93
C GLN A 180 -6.65 2.34 -22.94
#